data_AF-D1YXT5-F1
#
_entry.id   AF-D1YXT5-F1
#
_cell.length_a   1.000
_cell.length_b   1.000
_cell.length_c   1.000
_cell.angle_alpha   90.00
_cell.angle_beta   90.00
_cell.angle_gamma   90.00
#
_symmetry.space_group_name_H-M   'P 1'
#
loop_
_entity.id
_entity.type
_entity.pdbx_description
1 polymer ?
#
loop_
_entity_poly.entity_id
_entity_poly.type
_entity_poly.pdbx_seq_one_letter_code
_entity_poly.pdbx_strand_id
1 'polypeptide(L)' 'MVLGVILGAVFGAVFGYIIGWLLGFFPNFSNALVSGLQAFGIPIGAMGGLAPFLAAVGFILGLLGGIISMLARKH' A
#
# COMPACT_ATOMS: atom_id res chain seq x y z
N MET A 1 -17.29 13.00 4.22
CA MET A 1 -16.43 14.15 4.60
C MET A 1 -15.01 13.88 4.15
N VAL A 2 -14.36 14.87 3.53
CA VAL A 2 -13.00 14.76 2.96
C VAL A 2 -11.97 14.23 3.97
N LEU A 3 -12.13 14.59 5.26
CA LEU A 3 -11.27 14.12 6.34
C LEU A 3 -11.23 12.58 6.45
N GLY A 4 -12.34 11.89 6.20
CA GLY A 4 -12.36 10.42 6.22
C GLY A 4 -11.55 9.80 5.08
N VAL A 5 -11.47 10.47 3.93
CA VAL A 5 -10.64 10.03 2.79
C VAL A 5 -9.17 10.20 3.09
N ILE A 6 -8.80 11.36 3.66
CA ILE A 6 -7.42 11.65 4.05
C ILE A 6 -6.96 10.65 5.12
N LEU A 7 -7.78 10.44 6.17
CA LEU A 7 -7.46 9.47 7.21
C LEU A 7 -7.37 8.05 6.65
N GLY A 8 -8.28 7.65 5.76
CA GLY A 8 -8.21 6.36 5.08
C GLY A 8 -6.89 6.17 4.35
N ALA A 9 -6.44 7.17 3.59
CA ALA A 9 -5.18 7.13 2.88
C ALA A 9 -3.97 7.07 3.84
N VAL A 10 -3.96 7.87 4.91
CA VAL A 10 -2.88 7.87 5.91
C VAL A 10 -2.79 6.53 6.63
N PHE A 11 -3.91 6.02 7.15
CA PHE A 11 -3.93 4.72 7.83
C PHE A 11 -3.59 3.59 6.87
N GLY A 12 -4.10 3.63 5.64
CA GLY A 12 -3.74 2.67 4.59
C GLY A 12 -2.24 2.63 4.35
N ALA A 13 -1.59 3.79 4.27
CA ALA A 13 -0.14 3.87 4.10
C ALA A 13 0.63 3.29 5.29
N VAL A 14 0.22 3.61 6.52
CA VAL A 14 0.83 3.09 7.75
C VAL A 14 0.69 1.57 7.82
N PHE A 15 -0.51 1.03 7.60
CA PHE A 15 -0.75 -0.41 7.58
C PHE A 15 0.06 -1.11 6.49
N GLY A 16 0.09 -0.54 5.28
CA GLY A 16 0.89 -1.06 4.18
C GLY A 16 2.39 -1.12 4.52
N TYR A 17 2.91 -0.08 5.16
CA TYR A 17 4.30 -0.05 5.61
C TYR A 17 4.59 -1.14 6.65
N ILE A 18 3.73 -1.27 7.66
CA ILE A 18 3.87 -2.30 8.71
C ILE A 18 3.86 -3.69 8.10
N ILE A 19 2.94 -3.98 7.18
CA ILE A 19 2.89 -5.27 6.49
C ILE A 19 4.18 -5.51 5.72
N GLY A 20 4.66 -4.54 4.94
CA GLY A 20 5.89 -4.73 4.18
C GLY A 20 7.13 -4.86 5.06
N TRP A 21 7.15 -4.23 6.23
CA TRP A 21 8.19 -4.46 7.24
C TRP A 21 8.10 -5.88 7.81
N LEU A 22 6.90 -6.37 8.13
CA LEU A 22 6.69 -7.74 8.60
C LEU A 22 7.11 -8.79 7.56
N LEU A 23 6.83 -8.54 6.28
CA LEU A 23 7.28 -9.40 5.18
C LEU A 23 8.82 -9.42 5.05
N GLY A 24 9.50 -8.37 5.52
CA GLY A 24 10.96 -8.29 5.61
C GLY A 24 11.57 -9.36 6.53
N PHE A 25 10.84 -9.88 7.52
CA PHE A 25 11.31 -10.99 8.35
C PHE A 25 11.40 -12.33 7.59
N PHE A 26 10.78 -12.42 6.42
CA PHE A 26 10.79 -13.62 5.57
C PHE A 26 11.58 -13.34 4.29
N PRO A 27 12.93 -13.35 4.35
CA PRO A 27 13.77 -12.86 3.25
C PRO A 27 13.56 -13.61 1.94
N ASN A 28 13.35 -14.93 1.98
CA ASN A 28 13.09 -15.73 0.78
C ASN A 28 11.75 -15.35 0.11
N PHE A 29 10.71 -15.13 0.91
CA PHE A 29 9.41 -14.71 0.41
C PHE A 29 9.45 -13.29 -0.13
N SER A 30 10.05 -12.36 0.63
CA SER A 30 10.26 -10.97 0.22
C SER A 30 10.99 -10.88 -1.12
N ASN A 31 12.09 -11.63 -1.27
CA ASN A 31 12.86 -11.67 -2.52
C ASN A 31 12.04 -12.24 -3.68
N ALA A 32 11.31 -13.34 -3.47
CA ALA A 32 10.43 -13.91 -4.49
C ALA A 32 9.35 -12.90 -4.94
N LEU A 33 8.79 -12.15 -3.99
CA LEU A 33 7.76 -11.15 -4.24
C LEU A 33 8.32 -9.94 -5.01
N VAL A 34 9.51 -9.47 -4.63
CA VAL A 34 10.24 -8.41 -5.35
C VAL A 34 10.58 -8.86 -6.76
N SER A 35 11.12 -10.06 -6.95
CA SER A 35 11.44 -10.61 -8.27
C SER A 35 10.21 -10.76 -9.15
N GLY A 36 9.09 -11.24 -8.59
CA GLY A 36 7.81 -11.31 -9.29
C GLY A 36 7.34 -9.93 -9.76
N LEU A 37 7.35 -8.94 -8.86
CA LEU A 37 6.91 -7.57 -9.20
C LEU A 37 7.85 -6.89 -10.20
N GLN A 38 9.16 -7.14 -10.14
CA GLN A 38 10.10 -6.68 -11.15
C GLN A 38 9.86 -7.33 -12.52
N ALA A 39 9.45 -8.60 -12.57
CA ALA A 39 9.08 -9.26 -13.83
C ALA A 39 7.85 -8.61 -14.48
N PHE A 40 6.96 -7.99 -13.69
CA PHE A 40 5.86 -7.15 -14.17
C PHE A 40 6.28 -5.71 -14.51
N GLY A 41 7.58 -5.39 -14.43
CA GLY A 41 8.10 -4.06 -14.73
C GLY A 41 7.92 -3.05 -13.60
N ILE A 42 7.62 -3.48 -12.36
CA ILE A 42 7.43 -2.58 -11.22
C ILE A 42 8.80 -2.33 -10.55
N PRO A 43 9.30 -1.09 -10.52
CA PRO A 43 10.66 -0.78 -10.05
C PRO A 43 10.75 -0.67 -8.53
N ILE A 44 10.49 -1.77 -7.81
CA ILE A 44 10.46 -1.79 -6.33
C ILE A 44 11.81 -1.43 -5.70
N GLY A 45 12.92 -1.76 -6.38
CA GLY A 45 14.26 -1.39 -5.94
C GLY A 45 14.48 0.12 -5.84
N ALA A 46 13.86 0.89 -6.74
CA ALA A 46 13.94 2.36 -6.71
C ALA A 46 13.10 2.99 -5.59
N MET A 47 12.13 2.25 -5.05
CA MET A 47 11.25 2.71 -3.97
C MET A 47 11.82 2.45 -2.57
N GLY A 48 12.98 1.79 -2.44
CA GLY A 48 13.54 1.41 -1.14
C GLY A 48 12.99 0.10 -0.55
N GLY A 49 12.35 -0.74 -1.37
CA GLY A 49 11.91 -2.09 -1.00
C GLY A 49 10.40 -2.27 -0.83
N LEU A 50 9.99 -3.42 -0.25
CA LEU A 50 8.56 -3.79 -0.14
C LEU A 50 7.76 -2.93 0.83
N ALA A 51 8.36 -2.46 1.93
CA ALA A 51 7.67 -1.62 2.92
C ALA A 51 7.16 -0.29 2.32
N PRO A 52 7.99 0.54 1.67
CA PRO A 52 7.52 1.76 1.02
C PRO A 52 6.58 1.48 -0.16
N PHE A 53 6.80 0.39 -0.91
CA PHE A 53 5.87 -0.01 -1.98
C PHE A 53 4.48 -0.34 -1.42
N LEU A 54 4.39 -1.18 -0.39
CA LEU A 54 3.12 -1.54 0.22
C LEU A 54 2.48 -0.36 0.95
N ALA A 55 3.26 0.58 1.47
CA ALA A 55 2.73 1.85 1.97
C ALA A 55 2.05 2.67 0.86
N ALA A 56 2.67 2.76 -0.32
CA ALA A 56 2.05 3.46 -1.46
C ALA A 56 0.77 2.76 -1.93
N VAL A 57 0.76 1.43 -1.99
CA VAL A 57 -0.44 0.63 -2.30
C VAL A 57 -1.53 0.88 -1.25
N GLY A 58 -1.18 0.78 0.02
CA GLY A 58 -2.10 1.01 1.13
C GLY A 58 -2.68 2.43 1.12
N PHE A 59 -1.87 3.44 0.80
CA PHE A 59 -2.33 4.82 0.62
C PHE A 59 -3.40 4.91 -0.45
N ILE A 60 -3.13 4.36 -1.64
CA ILE A 60 -4.06 4.40 -2.78
C ILE A 60 -5.37 3.68 -2.42
N LEU A 61 -5.30 2.49 -1.83
CA LEU A 61 -6.47 1.73 -1.42
C LEU A 61 -7.28 2.45 -0.34
N GLY A 62 -6.61 3.08 0.63
CA GLY A 62 -7.25 3.89 1.66
C GLY A 62 -7.96 5.12 1.10
N LEU A 63 -7.36 5.76 0.10
CA LEU A 63 -7.94 6.90 -0.60
C LEU A 63 -9.17 6.47 -1.42
N LEU A 64 -9.06 5.39 -2.19
CA LEU A 64 -10.17 4.82 -2.96
C LEU A 64 -11.32 4.37 -2.07
N GLY A 65 -11.04 3.64 -0.98
CA GLY A 65 -12.05 3.22 -0.02
C GLY A 65 -12.76 4.40 0.64
N GLY A 66 -12.00 5.46 0.96
CA GLY A 66 -12.56 6.71 1.46
C GLY A 66 -13.48 7.40 0.45
N ILE A 67 -13.08 7.48 -0.82
CA ILE A 67 -13.89 8.05 -1.90
C ILE A 67 -15.18 7.24 -2.08
N ILE A 68 -15.08 5.91 -2.16
CA ILE A 68 -16.23 5.02 -2.33
C ILE A 68 -17.20 5.19 -1.16
N SER A 69 -16.71 5.21 0.08
CA SER A 69 -17.56 5.42 1.26
C SER A 69 -18.24 6.79 1.24
N MET A 70 -17.58 7.82 0.71
CA MET A 70 -18.19 9.14 0.53
C MET A 70 -19.30 9.11 -0.52
N LEU A 71 -19.07 8.49 -1.68
CA LEU A 71 -20.06 8.37 -2.76
C LEU A 71 -21.27 7.55 -2.32
N ALA A 72 -21.04 6.44 -1.61
CA ALA A 72 -22.09 5.54 -1.12
C ALA A 72 -23.01 6.19 -0.08
N ARG A 73 -22.54 7.18 0.69
CA ARG A 73 -23.37 7.93 1.65
C ARG A 73 -24.17 9.07 1.02
N LYS A 74 -23.94 9.36 -0.27
CA LYS A 74 -24.60 10.46 -0.99
C LYS A 74 -25.83 9.99 -1.78
N HIS A 75 -26.03 8.68 -1.90
CA HIS A 75 -27.24 8.01 -2.38
C HIS A 75 -28.02 7.45 -1.19
#